data_AF-A0A919GBX3-F1
#
_entry.id   AF-A0A919GBX3-F1
#
_cell.length_a   1.000
_cell.length_b   1.000
_cell.length_c   1.000
_cell.angle_alpha   90.00
_cell.angle_beta   90.00
_cell.angle_gamma   90.00
#
_symmetry.space_group_name_H-M   'P 1'
#
loop_
_entity.id
_entity.type
_entity.pdbx_description
1 polymer ?
#
loop_
_entity_poly.entity_id
_entity_poly.type
_entity_poly.pdbx_seq_one_letter_code
_entity_poly.pdbx_strand_id
1 'polypeptide(L)'
;MTTGVLRRTTTTALTLTMAGTLGLGLMAPGANAANGPCYDGRCKTTVSKGRTIKVSSKKFGFGTLKVAGVSPSRVTFWARWSGGYSEASTSGSGNGTVQFNNLKIWVKSVSGGKAKIQLFPTKY
;
A
#
# COMPACT_ATOMS: atom_id res chain seq x y z
N MET A 1 -2.75 46.34 29.73
CA MET A 1 -1.48 46.56 30.46
C MET A 1 -1.43 45.43 31.48
N THR A 2 -0.52 44.44 31.45
CA THR A 2 0.94 44.49 31.29
C THR A 2 1.45 43.07 30.92
N THR A 3 2.66 43.05 30.33
CA THR A 3 3.63 41.97 30.03
C THR A 3 3.66 40.71 30.93
N GLY A 4 4.22 39.56 30.53
CA GLY A 4 5.28 39.34 29.55
C GLY A 4 5.63 37.87 29.30
N VAL A 5 6.40 37.68 28.22
CA VAL A 5 7.00 36.44 27.75
C VAL A 5 8.27 36.15 28.58
N LEU A 6 8.48 34.91 28.99
CA LEU A 6 9.80 34.42 29.42
C LEU A 6 10.00 32.95 29.05
N ARG A 7 10.88 32.74 28.07
CA ARG A 7 11.55 31.46 27.78
C ARG A 7 12.71 31.29 28.77
N ARG A 8 12.90 30.09 29.33
CA ARG A 8 14.22 29.65 29.82
C ARG A 8 14.40 28.16 29.57
N THR A 9 15.34 27.88 28.69
CA THR A 9 15.91 26.59 28.30
C THR A 9 16.77 26.07 29.45
N THR A 10 16.54 24.84 29.91
CA THR A 10 17.45 24.17 30.84
C THR A 10 18.10 23.01 30.08
N THR A 11 19.30 23.27 29.58
CA THR A 11 20.17 22.27 28.98
C THR A 11 20.84 21.51 30.12
N THR A 12 20.43 20.27 30.34
CA THR A 12 21.19 19.32 31.16
C THR A 12 21.71 18.24 30.22
N ALA A 13 22.99 18.34 29.89
CA ALA A 13 23.71 17.29 29.19
C ALA A 13 24.00 16.15 30.17
N LEU A 14 23.38 15.00 29.95
CA LEU A 14 23.81 13.73 30.54
C LEU A 14 24.37 12.87 29.41
N THR A 15 25.69 12.86 29.33
CA THR A 15 26.49 11.87 28.63
C THR A 15 26.18 10.48 29.20
N LEU A 16 25.45 9.66 28.45
CA LEU A 16 25.46 8.21 28.63
C LEU A 16 26.35 7.59 27.56
N THR A 17 27.60 7.33 27.93
CA THR A 17 28.46 6.34 27.29
C THR A 17 27.94 4.96 27.65
N MET A 18 27.34 4.27 26.68
CA MET A 18 27.15 2.82 26.71
C MET A 18 27.71 2.27 25.41
N ALA A 19 28.99 1.92 25.44
CA ALA A 19 29.60 1.01 24.49
C ALA A 19 29.07 -0.40 24.81
N GLY A 20 28.47 -1.08 23.84
CA GLY A 20 27.91 -2.39 24.08
C GLY A 20 27.35 -3.07 22.85
N THR A 21 28.19 -3.91 22.25
CA THR A 21 27.84 -5.12 21.49
C THR A 21 27.19 -4.97 20.11
N LEU A 22 28.04 -5.23 19.12
CA LEU A 22 27.77 -5.97 17.88
C LEU A 22 26.45 -6.75 17.92
N GLY A 23 25.48 -6.25 17.18
CA GLY A 23 24.19 -6.90 16.96
C GLY A 23 23.52 -6.26 15.77
N LEU A 24 24.25 -6.11 14.66
CA LEU A 24 23.73 -5.67 13.37
C LEU A 24 22.85 -6.78 12.77
N GLY A 25 21.79 -7.15 13.48
CA GLY A 25 20.63 -7.83 12.93
C GLY A 25 19.82 -6.83 12.11
N LEU A 26 20.44 -6.22 11.09
CA LEU A 26 19.72 -5.74 9.93
C LEU A 26 19.04 -6.99 9.37
N MET A 27 17.83 -7.26 9.83
CA MET A 27 16.92 -8.08 9.06
C MET A 27 16.75 -7.29 7.78
N ALA A 28 17.58 -7.64 6.78
CA ALA A 28 17.48 -7.11 5.44
C ALA A 28 15.99 -7.18 5.10
N PRO A 29 15.31 -6.04 4.86
CA PRO A 29 13.94 -6.14 4.44
C PRO A 29 14.01 -6.98 3.17
N GLY A 30 13.47 -8.20 3.26
CA GLY A 30 13.61 -9.21 2.21
C GLY A 30 13.32 -8.55 0.87
N ALA A 31 13.98 -9.02 -0.20
CA ALA A 31 14.08 -8.45 -1.56
C ALA A 31 12.83 -7.75 -2.17
N ASN A 32 11.67 -7.88 -1.53
CA ASN A 32 10.43 -7.13 -1.69
C ASN A 32 10.45 -5.65 -1.24
N ALA A 33 11.39 -5.16 -0.42
CA ALA A 33 11.37 -3.73 -0.03
C ALA A 33 11.50 -2.77 -1.22
N ALA A 34 12.31 -3.13 -2.22
CA ALA A 34 12.47 -2.33 -3.44
C ALA A 34 11.20 -2.32 -4.32
N ASN A 35 10.37 -3.36 -4.21
CA ASN A 35 9.18 -3.55 -5.05
C ASN A 35 7.87 -3.10 -4.38
N GLY A 36 7.91 -2.80 -3.08
CA GLY A 36 6.81 -2.25 -2.31
C GLY A 36 5.93 -3.29 -1.62
N PRO A 37 5.04 -2.84 -0.73
CA PRO A 37 4.36 -3.70 0.26
C PRO A 37 3.33 -4.67 -0.34
N CYS A 38 2.96 -4.50 -1.61
CA CYS A 38 1.95 -5.30 -2.28
C CYS A 38 2.53 -6.23 -3.36
N TYR A 39 3.86 -6.29 -3.49
CA TYR A 39 4.50 -7.00 -4.60
C TYR A 39 4.11 -8.48 -4.70
N ASP A 40 4.03 -9.16 -3.55
CA ASP A 40 3.62 -10.57 -3.43
C ASP A 40 2.10 -10.79 -3.50
N GLY A 41 1.32 -9.75 -3.77
CA GLY A 41 -0.13 -9.81 -3.82
C GLY A 41 -0.80 -10.03 -2.46
N ARG A 42 -0.08 -9.86 -1.35
CA ARG A 42 -0.59 -9.97 0.03
C ARG A 42 -0.41 -8.64 0.75
N CYS A 43 -1.40 -7.76 0.64
CA CYS A 43 -1.37 -6.48 1.36
C CYS A 43 -2.78 -5.96 1.65
N LYS A 44 -2.89 -5.09 2.64
CA LYS A 44 -4.07 -4.27 2.94
C LYS A 44 -3.66 -2.82 2.75
N THR A 45 -4.41 -2.05 1.95
CA THR A 45 -4.07 -0.65 1.71
C THR A 45 -5.29 0.17 1.32
N THR A 46 -5.17 1.49 1.36
CA THR A 46 -6.19 2.43 0.88
C THR A 46 -5.70 3.05 -0.43
N VAL A 47 -6.57 3.07 -1.44
CA VAL A 47 -6.24 3.57 -2.77
C VAL A 47 -7.21 4.63 -3.22
N SER A 48 -6.73 5.53 -4.06
CA SER A 48 -7.50 6.53 -4.79
C SER A 48 -7.39 6.30 -6.29
N LYS A 49 -8.25 6.96 -7.07
CA LYS A 49 -8.13 7.00 -8.54
C LYS A 49 -6.71 7.40 -8.96
N GLY A 50 -6.19 6.73 -9.98
CA GLY A 50 -4.84 6.95 -10.52
C GLY A 50 -3.73 6.22 -9.76
N ARG A 51 -3.99 5.65 -8.58
CA ARG A 51 -2.98 4.92 -7.82
C ARG A 51 -2.53 3.67 -8.59
N THR A 52 -1.22 3.46 -8.61
CA THR A 52 -0.59 2.28 -9.20
C THR A 52 0.06 1.43 -8.10
N ILE A 53 -0.18 0.13 -8.16
CA ILE A 53 0.39 -0.87 -7.26
C ILE A 53 1.25 -1.82 -8.11
N LYS A 54 2.52 -1.95 -7.73
CA LYS A 54 3.43 -2.93 -8.32
C LYS A 54 3.13 -4.31 -7.73
N VAL A 55 3.04 -5.30 -8.60
CA VAL A 55 2.88 -6.72 -8.24
C VAL A 55 3.82 -7.58 -9.08
N SER A 56 4.06 -8.82 -8.65
CA SER A 56 4.95 -9.72 -9.38
C SER A 56 4.32 -10.18 -10.71
N SER A 57 4.89 -9.74 -11.83
CA SER A 57 4.50 -10.21 -13.17
C SER A 57 4.67 -11.71 -13.35
N LYS A 58 5.70 -12.30 -12.73
CA LYS A 58 5.94 -13.75 -12.77
C LYS A 58 4.83 -14.55 -12.08
N LYS A 59 4.23 -14.02 -11.01
CA LYS A 59 3.17 -14.71 -10.25
C LYS A 59 1.78 -14.47 -10.82
N PHE A 60 1.51 -13.26 -11.29
CA PHE A 60 0.16 -12.82 -11.63
C PHE A 60 -0.07 -12.59 -13.13
N GLY A 61 0.97 -12.64 -13.96
CA GLY A 61 0.90 -12.36 -15.40
C GLY A 61 0.85 -10.87 -15.76
N PHE A 62 0.86 -9.98 -14.77
CA PHE A 62 0.93 -8.52 -14.94
C PHE A 62 1.81 -7.91 -13.85
N GLY A 63 2.57 -6.87 -14.17
CA GLY A 63 3.47 -6.21 -13.21
C GLY A 63 2.83 -5.05 -12.45
N THR A 64 1.70 -4.56 -12.97
CA THR A 64 1.13 -3.28 -12.57
C THR A 64 -0.39 -3.40 -12.47
N LEU A 65 -0.92 -3.08 -11.30
CA LEU A 65 -2.34 -2.91 -11.03
C LEU A 65 -2.64 -1.42 -10.80
N LYS A 66 -3.42 -0.80 -11.68
CA LYS A 66 -3.82 0.61 -11.58
C LYS A 66 -5.28 0.70 -11.15
N VAL A 67 -5.57 1.66 -10.28
CA VAL A 67 -6.94 2.02 -9.88
C VAL A 67 -7.45 3.07 -10.87
N ALA A 68 -8.32 2.65 -11.79
CA ALA A 68 -8.82 3.51 -12.87
C ALA A 68 -9.94 4.45 -12.39
N GLY A 69 -10.77 3.98 -11.47
CA GLY A 69 -11.91 4.71 -10.95
C GLY A 69 -12.26 4.27 -9.54
N VAL A 70 -12.69 5.24 -8.72
CA VAL A 70 -13.24 4.99 -7.39
C VAL A 70 -14.48 5.87 -7.25
N SER A 71 -15.65 5.23 -7.18
CA SER A 71 -16.92 5.86 -6.87
C SER A 71 -17.64 5.06 -5.77
N PRO A 72 -18.65 5.65 -5.10
CA PRO A 72 -19.38 4.96 -4.03
C PRO A 72 -19.99 3.61 -4.46
N SER A 73 -20.37 3.47 -5.73
CA SER A 73 -21.03 2.28 -6.26
C SER A 73 -20.11 1.35 -7.07
N ARG A 74 -18.92 1.81 -7.45
CA ARG A 74 -18.02 1.08 -8.36
C ARG A 74 -16.55 1.44 -8.14
N VAL A 75 -15.71 0.43 -8.07
CA VAL A 75 -14.25 0.60 -8.12
C VAL A 75 -13.72 -0.17 -9.31
N THR A 76 -13.00 0.52 -10.19
CA THR A 76 -12.47 -0.01 -11.45
C THR A 76 -10.96 -0.14 -11.35
N PHE A 77 -10.46 -1.29 -11.76
CA PHE A 77 -9.04 -1.64 -11.76
C PHE A 77 -8.60 -2.02 -13.16
N TRP A 78 -7.34 -1.70 -13.48
CA TRP A 78 -6.64 -2.14 -14.68
C TRP A 78 -5.43 -2.98 -14.30
N ALA A 79 -5.31 -4.17 -14.87
CA ALA A 79 -4.08 -4.95 -14.87
C ALA A 79 -3.36 -4.72 -16.20
N ARG A 80 -2.06 -4.37 -16.17
CA ARG A 80 -1.28 -4.09 -17.39
C ARG A 80 -0.03 -4.94 -17.48
N TRP A 81 0.23 -5.48 -18.68
CA TRP A 81 1.40 -6.28 -19.02
C TRP A 81 1.96 -5.83 -20.39
N SER A 82 3.12 -6.38 -20.77
CA SER A 82 3.73 -6.13 -22.07
C SER A 82 2.81 -6.66 -23.18
N GLY A 83 2.15 -5.74 -23.89
CA GLY A 83 1.27 -6.07 -25.02
C GLY A 83 -0.24 -5.98 -24.74
N GLY A 84 -0.69 -5.64 -23.52
CA GLY A 84 -2.13 -5.57 -23.24
C GLY A 84 -2.54 -4.96 -21.91
N TYR A 85 -3.85 -4.90 -21.68
CA TYR A 85 -4.45 -4.59 -20.39
C TYR A 85 -5.79 -5.32 -20.21
N SER A 86 -6.21 -5.50 -18.97
CA SER A 86 -7.53 -6.01 -18.60
C SER A 86 -8.18 -5.05 -17.61
N GLU A 87 -9.48 -4.89 -17.71
CA GLU A 87 -10.29 -4.09 -16.79
C GLU A 87 -11.26 -4.98 -16.02
N ALA A 88 -11.42 -4.72 -14.73
CA ALA A 88 -12.49 -5.29 -13.92
C ALA A 88 -13.00 -4.26 -12.92
N SER A 89 -14.28 -4.35 -12.57
CA SER A 89 -14.93 -3.44 -11.65
C SER A 89 -15.78 -4.16 -10.62
N THR A 90 -15.92 -3.59 -9.42
CA THR A 90 -16.98 -3.98 -8.48
C THR A 90 -18.35 -3.48 -8.95
N SER A 91 -19.44 -4.06 -8.43
CA SER A 91 -20.82 -3.68 -8.75
C SER A 91 -21.67 -3.49 -7.48
N GLY A 92 -22.80 -2.78 -7.60
CA GLY A 92 -23.86 -2.71 -6.59
C GLY A 92 -23.63 -1.76 -5.41
N SER A 93 -22.41 -1.70 -4.84
CA SER A 93 -22.13 -0.82 -3.69
C SER A 93 -20.65 -0.46 -3.48
N GLY A 94 -19.85 -0.56 -4.53
CA GLY A 94 -18.42 -0.20 -4.51
C GLY A 94 -17.53 -1.17 -3.73
N ASN A 95 -18.11 -2.03 -2.88
CA ASN A 95 -17.45 -3.16 -2.24
C ASN A 95 -17.57 -4.44 -3.11
N GLY A 96 -16.87 -5.50 -2.70
CA GLY A 96 -16.89 -6.79 -3.39
C GLY A 96 -15.53 -7.21 -3.93
N THR A 97 -15.49 -8.31 -4.66
CA THR A 97 -14.24 -8.88 -5.17
C THR A 97 -14.13 -8.76 -6.66
N VAL A 98 -12.95 -8.36 -7.13
CA VAL A 98 -12.55 -8.49 -8.53
C VAL A 98 -11.33 -9.41 -8.60
N GLN A 99 -11.15 -10.09 -9.72
CA GLN A 99 -10.04 -11.02 -9.90
C GLN A 99 -9.36 -10.78 -11.24
N PHE A 100 -8.03 -10.79 -11.22
CA PHE A 100 -7.18 -10.81 -12.41
C PHE A 100 -6.24 -12.00 -12.29
N ASN A 101 -6.36 -12.97 -13.21
CA ASN A 101 -5.55 -14.19 -13.20
C ASN A 101 -5.51 -14.82 -11.78
N ASN A 102 -4.30 -14.87 -11.20
CA ASN A 102 -3.99 -15.45 -9.90
C ASN A 102 -4.07 -14.44 -8.72
N LEU A 103 -4.64 -13.24 -8.92
CA LEU A 103 -4.78 -12.20 -7.90
C LEU A 103 -6.26 -11.83 -7.71
N LYS A 104 -6.76 -12.05 -6.49
CA LYS A 104 -8.06 -11.54 -6.04
C LYS A 104 -7.87 -10.24 -5.26
N ILE A 105 -8.65 -9.24 -5.61
CA ILE A 105 -8.73 -7.94 -4.93
C ILE A 105 -10.09 -7.87 -4.26
N TRP A 106 -10.09 -7.72 -2.94
CA TRP A 106 -11.30 -7.47 -2.17
C TRP A 106 -11.38 -5.99 -1.80
N VAL A 107 -12.39 -5.31 -2.32
CA VAL A 107 -12.76 -3.96 -1.90
C VAL A 107 -13.69 -4.06 -0.70
N LYS A 108 -13.21 -3.60 0.45
CA LYS A 108 -13.95 -3.69 1.72
C LYS A 108 -14.94 -2.55 1.90
N SER A 109 -14.53 -1.35 1.55
CA SER A 109 -15.33 -0.14 1.73
C SER A 109 -14.84 0.97 0.81
N VAL A 110 -15.75 1.84 0.37
CA VAL A 110 -15.42 3.07 -0.35
C VAL A 110 -15.96 4.25 0.45
N SER A 111 -15.13 5.26 0.68
CA SER A 111 -15.50 6.49 1.39
C SER A 111 -14.62 7.65 0.92
N GLY A 112 -15.20 8.82 0.67
CA GLY A 112 -14.44 10.03 0.33
C GLY A 112 -13.51 9.85 -0.88
N GLY A 113 -13.97 9.16 -1.94
CA GLY A 113 -13.17 8.89 -3.14
C GLY A 113 -11.99 7.92 -2.95
N LYS A 114 -11.96 7.22 -1.81
CA LYS A 114 -10.92 6.24 -1.47
C LYS A 114 -11.54 4.87 -1.23
N ALA A 115 -10.86 3.82 -1.70
CA ALA A 115 -11.26 2.44 -1.49
C ALA A 115 -10.25 1.74 -0.56
N LYS A 116 -10.75 1.08 0.49
CA LYS A 116 -9.94 0.16 1.30
C LYS A 116 -9.93 -1.19 0.62
N ILE A 117 -8.77 -1.66 0.22
CA ILE A 117 -8.59 -2.91 -0.53
C ILE A 117 -7.70 -3.90 0.21
N GLN A 118 -7.90 -5.18 -0.08
CA GLN A 118 -7.02 -6.25 0.32
C GLN A 118 -6.72 -7.16 -0.87
N LEU A 119 -5.44 -7.43 -1.09
CA LEU A 119 -4.97 -8.33 -2.13
C LEU A 119 -4.74 -9.73 -1.58
N PHE A 120 -5.10 -10.73 -2.37
CA PHE A 120 -4.89 -12.14 -2.07
C PHE A 120 -4.49 -12.93 -3.33
N PRO A 121 -3.40 -13.71 -3.30
CA PRO A 121 -3.11 -14.69 -4.33
C PRO A 121 -4.16 -15.81 -4.30
N THR A 122 -4.61 -16.29 -5.47
CA THR A 122 -5.63 -17.36 -5.57
C THR A 122 -5.06 -18.71 -5.97
N LYS A 123 -3.98 -18.74 -6.77
CA LYS A 123 -3.17 -19.92 -7.11
C LYS A 123 -1.72 -19.47 -7.36
N TYR A 124 -0.75 -20.36 -7.15
CA TYR A 124 0.65 -20.15 -7.54
C TYR A 124 1.00 -21.09 -8.68
#